data_AF-A0A0F9KJF0-F1
#
_entry.id   AF-A0A0F9KJF0-F1
#
_cell.length_a   1.000
_cell.length_b   1.000
_cell.length_c   1.000
_cell.angle_alpha   90.00
_cell.angle_beta   90.00
_cell.angle_gamma   90.00
#
_symmetry.space_group_name_H-M   'P 1'
#
loop_
_entity.id
_entity.type
_entity.pdbx_description
1 polymer ?
#
loop_
_entity_poly.entity_id
_entity_poly.type
_entity_poly.pdbx_seq_one_letter_code
_entity_poly.pdbx_strand_id
1 'polypeptide(L)' 'MLWDITCDRCSTEYVEIEADSFIEAVQELKSLGWSIFKNEDNEWTHTCLECGILR' A
#
# COMPACT_ATOMS: atom_id res chain seq x y z
N MET A 1 -1.12 16.36 -1.02
CA MET A 1 -0.04 15.92 -0.11
C MET A 1 0.71 14.77 -0.78
N LEU A 2 2.03 14.68 -0.65
CA LEU A 2 2.78 13.55 -1.20
C LEU A 2 2.80 12.41 -0.17
N TRP A 3 2.47 11.20 -0.61
CA TRP A 3 2.49 9.98 0.19
C TRP A 3 3.49 9.01 -0.43
N ASP A 4 4.45 8.57 0.39
CA ASP A 4 5.51 7.65 -0.02
C ASP A 4 5.22 6.27 0.58
N ILE A 5 5.04 5.26 -0.27
CA ILE A 5 4.59 3.92 0.14
C ILE A 5 5.59 2.89 -0.35
N THR A 6 6.08 2.04 0.55
CA THR A 6 7.04 0.95 0.24
C THR A 6 6.42 -0.38 0.62
N CYS A 7 6.53 -1.42 -0.20
CA CYS A 7 5.94 -2.70 0.14
C CYS A 7 6.56 -3.29 1.42
N ASP A 8 5.72 -3.55 2.43
CA ASP A 8 6.15 -4.08 3.74
C ASP A 8 6.71 -5.52 3.67
N ARG A 9 6.47 -6.24 2.56
CA ARG A 9 6.93 -7.64 2.38
C ARG A 9 8.26 -7.76 1.66
N CYS A 10 8.44 -7.07 0.53
CA CYS A 10 9.65 -7.18 -0.28
C CYS A 10 10.60 -5.99 -0.15
N SER A 11 10.14 -4.87 0.42
CA SER A 11 10.89 -3.62 0.58
C SER A 11 11.53 -3.09 -0.71
N THR A 12 11.10 -3.59 -1.87
CA THR A 12 11.70 -3.30 -3.18
C THR A 12 10.75 -2.48 -4.04
N GLU A 13 9.45 -2.77 -3.96
CA GLU A 13 8.41 -1.97 -4.62
C GLU A 13 8.11 -0.71 -3.83
N TYR A 14 7.98 0.39 -4.57
CA TYR A 14 7.80 1.74 -4.07
C TYR A 14 6.87 2.52 -4.98
N VAL A 15 6.03 3.37 -4.40
CA VAL A 15 5.18 4.30 -5.15
C VAL A 15 5.00 5.60 -4.39
N GLU A 16 4.92 6.68 -5.17
CA GLU A 16 4.56 8.02 -4.71
C GLU A 16 3.15 8.35 -5.19
N ILE A 17 2.29 8.81 -4.28
CA ILE A 17 0.92 9.20 -4.57
C ILE A 17 0.69 10.64 -4.12
N GLU A 18 0.29 11.50 -5.04
CA GLU A 18 -0.23 12.82 -4.70
C GLU A 18 -1.73 12.70 -4.40
N ALA A 19 -2.12 12.94 -3.14
CA ALA A 19 -3.51 12.89 -2.70
C ALA A 19 -3.76 13.87 -1.55
N ASP A 20 -4.99 14.36 -1.41
CA ASP A 20 -5.37 15.33 -0.38
C ASP A 20 -5.81 14.68 0.93
N SER A 21 -6.05 13.37 0.92
CA SER A 21 -6.42 12.61 2.12
C SER A 21 -5.87 11.18 2.13
N PHE A 22 -5.83 10.58 3.32
CA PHE A 22 -5.48 9.16 3.48
C PHE A 22 -6.40 8.23 2.69
N ILE A 23 -7.71 8.53 2.64
CA ILE A 23 -8.69 7.71 1.93
C ILE A 23 -8.47 7.75 0.42
N GLU A 24 -8.15 8.92 -0.12
CA GLU A 24 -7.80 9.10 -1.53
C GLU A 24 -6.49 8.38 -1.86
N ALA A 25 -5.45 8.52 -1.03
CA ALA A 25 -4.20 7.77 -1.21
C ALA A 25 -4.41 6.24 -1.21
N VAL A 26 -5.28 5.74 -0.32
CA VAL A 26 -5.68 4.31 -0.28
C VAL A 26 -6.42 3.88 -1.54
N GLN A 27 -7.29 4.72 -2.09
CA GLN A 27 -8.02 4.42 -3.33
C GLN A 27 -7.08 4.34 -4.53
N GLU A 28 -6.16 5.30 -4.64
CA GLU A 28 -5.12 5.29 -5.68
C GLU A 28 -4.19 4.07 -5.52
N LEU A 29 -3.73 3.77 -4.30
CA LEU A 29 -2.86 2.62 -4.06
C LEU A 29 -3.56 1.30 -4.46
N LYS A 30 -4.86 1.17 -4.16
CA LYS A 30 -5.68 0.02 -4.60
C LYS A 30 -5.91 -0.01 -6.12
N SER A 31 -6.02 1.14 -6.79
CA SER A 31 -6.16 1.22 -8.25
C SER A 31 -4.92 0.67 -8.96
N LEU A 32 -3.74 0.81 -8.33
CA LEU A 32 -2.47 0.23 -8.75
C LEU A 32 -2.32 -1.27 -8.39
N GLY A 33 -3.34 -1.89 -7.79
CA GLY A 33 -3.34 -3.31 -7.46
C GLY A 33 -2.64 -3.67 -6.15
N TRP A 34 -2.23 -2.69 -5.34
CA TRP A 34 -1.69 -2.96 -4.01
C TRP A 34 -2.78 -3.43 -3.05
N SER A 35 -2.37 -4.25 -2.09
CA SER A 35 -3.24 -4.72 -1.01
C SER A 35 -2.94 -3.96 0.28
N ILE A 36 -3.99 -3.48 0.94
CA ILE A 36 -3.91 -2.76 2.23
C ILE A 36 -4.82 -3.47 3.22
N PHE A 37 -4.25 -3.95 4.33
CA PHE A 37 -4.97 -4.72 5.34
C PHE A 37 -4.35 -4.50 6.72
N LYS A 38 -4.99 -5.03 7.76
CA LYS A 38 -4.40 -5.10 9.09
C LYS A 38 -3.81 -6.48 9.35
N ASN A 39 -2.59 -6.53 9.87
CA ASN A 39 -1.94 -7.78 10.29
C ASN A 39 -2.52 -8.30 11.62
N GLU A 40 -1.95 -9.39 12.14
CA GLU A 40 -2.38 -10.02 13.40
C GLU A 40 -2.19 -9.09 14.62
N ASP A 41 -1.24 -8.16 14.53
CA ASP A 41 -0.96 -7.13 15.54
C ASP A 41 -1.85 -5.88 15.39
N ASN A 42 -2.84 -5.91 14.49
CA ASN A 42 -3.77 -4.80 14.19
C ASN A 42 -3.09 -3.54 13.62
N GLU A 43 -1.87 -3.70 13.09
CA GLU A 43 -1.11 -2.67 12.38
C GLU A 43 -1.47 -2.66 10.89
N TRP A 44 -1.44 -1.48 10.26
CA TRP A 44 -1.68 -1.36 8.83
C TRP A 44 -0.48 -1.85 8.04
N THR A 45 -0.72 -2.78 7.12
CA THR A 45 0.26 -3.36 6.21
C THR A 45 -0.16 -3.10 4.77
N HIS A 46 0.81 -2.75 3.94
CA HIS A 46 0.64 -2.45 2.51
C HIS A 46 1.62 -3.27 1.67
N THR A 47 1.08 -4.08 0.76
CA THR A 47 1.87 -4.97 -0.09
C THR A 47 1.63 -4.67 -1.56
N CYS A 48 2.70 -4.66 -2.37
CA CYS A 48 2.59 -4.57 -3.82
C CYS A 48 1.77 -5.74 -4.38
N LEU A 49 1.37 -5.61 -5.65
CA LEU A 49 0.55 -6.60 -6.36
C LEU A 49 1.12 -8.02 -6.23
N GLU A 50 2.41 -8.20 -6.55
CA GLU A 50 3.09 -9.50 -6.49
C GLU A 50 3.09 -10.10 -5.08
N CYS A 51 3.37 -9.27 -4.07
CA CYS A 51 3.41 -9.70 -2.68
C CYS A 51 2.01 -9.98 -2.09
N GLY A 52 0.98 -9.33 -2.61
CA GLY A 52 -0.41 -9.50 -2.19
C GLY A 52 -1.11 -10.71 -2.80
N ILE A 53 -0.68 -11.15 -4.01
CA ILE A 53 -1.21 -12.35 -4.68
C ILE A 53 -0.69 -13.63 -4.02
N LEU A 54 0.54 -13.63 -3.49
CA LEU A 54 1.20 -14.77 -2.83
C LEU A 54 0.64 -15.04 -1.42
N ARG A 55 -0.68 -14.99 -1.25
CA ARG A 55 -1.39 -15.12 0.02
C ARG A 55 -1.93 -16.52 0.23
#